data_AF-A0A9W7H4S3-F1
#
_entry.id   AF-A0A9W7H4S3-F1
#
_cell.length_a   1.000
_cell.length_b   1.000
_cell.length_c   1.000
_cell.angle_alpha   90.00
_cell.angle_beta   90.00
_cell.angle_gamma   90.00
#
_symmetry.space_group_name_H-M   'P 1'
#
loop_
_entity.id
_entity.type
_entity.pdbx_description
1 polymer ?
#
loop_
_entity_poly.entity_id
_entity_poly.type
_entity_poly.pdbx_seq_one_letter_code
_entity_poly.pdbx_strand_id
1 'polypeptide(L)'
;MSNYLKWEQGHSFGAVESVKATTDVNSPISGKVVEVNEELSSSPALVNSSPYEDGWIIKVEMNDAGELKNLMDSEKYSKFCEEDDSKH
;
A
#
# COMPACT_ATOMS: atom_id res chain seq x y z
N MET A 1 -7.00 17.61 18.61
CA MET A 1 -6.50 17.43 17.24
C MET A 1 -6.58 15.95 16.92
N SER A 2 -7.20 15.61 15.80
CA SER A 2 -7.63 14.25 15.46
C SER A 2 -6.46 13.25 15.39
N ASN A 3 -6.51 12.18 16.20
CA ASN A 3 -5.61 11.03 16.11
C ASN A 3 -5.89 10.13 14.88
N TYR A 4 -6.91 10.45 14.08
CA TYR A 4 -7.36 9.64 12.93
C TYR A 4 -6.47 9.75 11.68
N LEU A 5 -5.21 10.22 11.80
CA LEU A 5 -4.27 10.22 10.68
C LEU A 5 -2.90 9.56 10.98
N LYS A 6 -2.69 8.92 12.15
CA LYS A 6 -1.46 8.16 12.47
C LYS A 6 -1.62 6.62 12.42
N TRP A 7 -0.83 5.98 11.56
CA TRP A 7 -0.88 4.55 11.24
C TRP A 7 0.43 3.90 11.68
N GLU A 8 0.37 2.61 12.00
CA GLU A 8 1.51 1.78 12.39
C GLU A 8 1.84 0.79 11.27
N GLN A 9 3.12 0.42 11.14
CA GLN A 9 3.58 -0.57 10.17
C GLN A 9 2.79 -1.89 10.32
N GLY A 10 2.26 -2.38 9.21
CA GLY A 10 1.48 -3.61 9.13
C GLY A 10 -0.02 -3.46 9.46
N HIS A 11 -0.47 -2.28 9.91
CA HIS A 11 -1.90 -2.05 10.14
C HIS A 11 -2.62 -1.67 8.84
N SER A 12 -3.86 -2.14 8.68
CA SER A 12 -4.72 -1.78 7.55
C SER A 12 -5.03 -0.29 7.54
N PHE A 13 -4.94 0.34 6.37
CA PHE A 13 -5.33 1.74 6.15
C PHE A 13 -6.51 1.92 5.20
N GLY A 14 -6.92 0.87 4.52
CA GLY A 14 -8.01 0.89 3.56
C GLY A 14 -8.22 -0.48 2.97
N ALA A 15 -9.09 -0.58 1.97
CA ALA A 15 -9.35 -1.81 1.25
C ALA A 15 -9.48 -1.52 -0.26
N VAL A 16 -9.09 -2.51 -1.06
CA VAL A 16 -9.33 -2.54 -2.50
C VAL A 16 -10.41 -3.56 -2.79
N GLU A 17 -11.44 -3.12 -3.51
CA GLU A 17 -12.58 -3.95 -3.89
C GLU A 17 -12.51 -4.32 -5.36
N SER A 18 -12.77 -5.60 -5.64
CA SER A 18 -12.91 -6.15 -6.97
C SER A 18 -14.26 -6.85 -7.11
N VAL A 19 -14.58 -7.32 -8.31
CA VAL A 19 -15.77 -8.15 -8.54
C VAL A 19 -15.74 -9.51 -7.80
N LYS A 20 -14.58 -9.93 -7.29
CA LYS A 20 -14.38 -11.24 -6.65
C LYS A 20 -14.18 -11.15 -5.14
N ALA A 21 -13.55 -10.08 -4.67
CA ALA A 21 -13.08 -9.98 -3.29
C ALA A 21 -12.86 -8.53 -2.88
N THR A 22 -12.93 -8.31 -1.57
CA THR A 22 -12.43 -7.13 -0.87
C THR A 22 -11.17 -7.53 -0.12
N THR A 23 -10.09 -6.77 -0.30
CA THR A 23 -8.80 -7.04 0.34
C THR A 23 -8.31 -5.80 1.07
N ASP A 24 -8.02 -5.96 2.35
CA ASP A 24 -7.40 -4.92 3.17
C ASP A 24 -5.98 -4.61 2.67
N VAL A 25 -5.63 -3.32 2.65
CA VAL A 25 -4.29 -2.85 2.30
C VAL A 25 -3.59 -2.38 3.58
N ASN A 26 -2.50 -3.06 3.91
CA ASN A 26 -1.71 -2.78 5.10
C ASN A 26 -0.63 -1.74 4.80
N SER A 27 -0.40 -0.84 5.74
CA SER A 27 0.63 0.20 5.60
C SER A 27 2.02 -0.43 5.70
N PRO A 28 2.94 -0.18 4.74
CA PRO A 28 4.29 -0.69 4.81
C PRO A 28 5.16 0.04 5.86
N ILE A 29 4.71 1.20 6.34
CA ILE A 29 5.43 2.04 7.32
C ILE A 29 4.45 2.68 8.33
N SER A 30 4.97 3.08 9.47
CA SER A 30 4.30 3.93 10.44
C SER A 30 4.42 5.40 10.01
N GLY A 31 3.34 6.16 10.14
CA GLY A 31 3.37 7.53 9.64
C GLY A 31 2.05 8.25 9.73
N LYS A 32 2.03 9.44 9.14
CA LYS A 32 0.83 10.27 9.00
C LYS A 32 0.45 10.42 7.53
N VAL A 33 -0.81 10.16 7.19
CA VAL A 33 -1.31 10.44 5.83
C VAL A 33 -1.31 11.95 5.58
N VAL A 34 -0.65 12.37 4.50
CA VAL A 34 -0.57 13.77 4.06
C VAL A 34 -1.32 14.03 2.76
N GLU A 35 -1.59 12.99 1.97
CA GLU A 35 -2.34 13.09 0.73
C GLU A 35 -3.05 11.77 0.43
N VAL A 36 -4.23 11.86 -0.17
CA VAL A 36 -5.03 10.71 -0.66
C VAL A 36 -5.29 10.94 -2.14
N ASN A 37 -5.23 9.89 -2.95
CA ASN A 37 -5.52 10.00 -4.37
C ASN A 37 -7.04 10.02 -4.62
N GLU A 38 -7.61 11.23 -4.61
CA GLU A 38 -9.05 11.44 -4.83
C GLU A 38 -9.52 10.98 -6.23
N GLU A 39 -8.62 10.87 -7.22
CA GLU A 39 -8.95 10.40 -8.57
C GLU A 39 -9.45 8.95 -8.58
N LEU A 40 -8.97 8.11 -7.66
CA LEU A 40 -9.37 6.71 -7.56
C LEU A 40 -10.85 6.54 -7.24
N SER A 41 -11.51 7.56 -6.67
CA SER A 41 -12.95 7.54 -6.43
C SER A 41 -13.77 7.51 -7.73
N SER A 42 -13.28 8.17 -8.78
CA SER A 42 -13.91 8.19 -10.11
C SER A 42 -13.26 7.22 -11.10
N SER A 43 -11.99 6.88 -10.88
CA SER A 43 -11.16 6.09 -11.79
C SER A 43 -10.44 4.93 -11.07
N PRO A 44 -11.17 4.01 -10.41
CA PRO A 44 -10.56 2.92 -9.63
C PRO A 44 -9.71 1.96 -10.48
N ALA A 45 -9.95 1.91 -11.80
CA ALA A 45 -9.19 1.09 -12.73
C ALA A 45 -7.70 1.46 -12.82
N LEU A 46 -7.32 2.68 -12.38
CA LEU A 46 -5.92 3.12 -12.35
C LEU A 46 -5.04 2.24 -11.47
N VAL A 47 -5.60 1.64 -10.40
CA VAL A 47 -4.89 0.65 -9.57
C VAL A 47 -4.42 -0.55 -10.40
N ASN A 48 -5.16 -0.92 -11.45
CA ASN A 48 -4.78 -2.02 -12.33
C ASN A 48 -3.89 -1.57 -13.50
N SER A 49 -4.22 -0.44 -14.13
CA SER A 49 -3.54 -0.01 -15.37
C SER A 49 -2.24 0.76 -15.13
N SER A 50 -2.10 1.39 -13.96
CA SER A 50 -0.99 2.30 -13.62
C SER A 50 -0.59 2.14 -12.12
N PRO A 51 -0.35 0.91 -11.61
CA PRO A 51 -0.24 0.63 -10.17
C PRO A 51 0.88 1.38 -9.43
N TYR A 52 1.93 1.78 -10.16
CA TYR A 52 3.10 2.46 -9.61
C TYR A 52 3.13 3.97 -9.91
N GLU A 53 2.27 4.46 -10.80
CA GLU A 53 2.22 5.86 -11.22
C GLU A 53 0.87 6.45 -10.81
N ASP A 54 -0.11 6.55 -11.72
CA ASP A 54 -1.40 7.22 -11.46
C ASP A 54 -2.29 6.48 -10.45
N GLY A 55 -2.01 5.19 -10.22
CA GLY A 55 -2.73 4.31 -9.29
C GLY A 55 -2.27 4.39 -7.83
N TRP A 56 -1.39 5.35 -7.48
CA TRP A 56 -0.98 5.55 -6.08
C TRP A 56 -2.18 5.80 -5.16
N ILE A 57 -2.12 5.34 -3.91
CA ILE A 57 -3.30 5.37 -3.00
C ILE A 57 -3.20 6.50 -1.97
N ILE A 58 -2.10 6.55 -1.23
CA ILE A 58 -1.83 7.57 -0.21
C ILE A 58 -0.36 8.02 -0.25
N LYS A 59 -0.10 9.25 0.19
CA LYS A 59 1.25 9.70 0.57
C LYS A 59 1.33 9.85 2.07
N VAL A 60 2.44 9.39 2.63
CA VAL A 60 2.64 9.28 4.08
C VAL A 60 3.90 10.03 4.48
N GLU A 61 3.78 10.90 5.47
CA GLU A 61 4.92 11.44 6.23
C GLU A 61 5.36 10.36 7.22
N MET A 62 6.55 9.81 7.00
CA MET A 62 7.09 8.69 7.76
C MET A 62 7.49 9.10 9.18
N ASN A 63 7.14 8.28 10.17
CA ASN A 63 7.52 8.52 11.57
C ASN A 63 8.94 8.01 11.87
N ASP A 64 9.35 6.87 11.29
CA ASP A 64 10.66 6.26 11.51
C ASP A 64 11.27 5.73 10.19
N ALA A 65 12.37 6.34 9.74
CA ALA A 65 13.12 5.90 8.57
C ALA A 65 13.79 4.52 8.74
N GLY A 66 13.96 4.05 9.98
CA GLY A 66 14.50 2.73 10.30
C GLY A 66 13.63 1.59 9.77
N GLU A 67 12.32 1.79 9.66
CA GLU A 67 11.37 0.78 9.20
C GLU A 67 11.57 0.36 7.75
N LEU A 68 12.20 1.20 6.93
CA LEU A 68 12.56 0.86 5.55
C LEU A 68 13.49 -0.36 5.46
N LYS A 69 14.27 -0.63 6.51
CA LYS A 69 15.14 -1.81 6.59
C LYS A 69 14.36 -3.12 6.72
N ASN A 70 13.10 -3.05 7.13
CA ASN A 70 12.20 -4.21 7.25
C ASN A 70 11.55 -4.56 5.91
N LEU A 71 11.65 -3.68 4.90
CA LEU A 71 11.06 -3.88 3.59
C LEU A 71 11.98 -4.67 2.67
N MET A 72 11.37 -5.36 1.71
CA MET A 72 12.10 -6.01 0.64
C MET A 72 12.52 -4.98 -0.41
N ASP A 73 13.72 -5.14 -0.95
CA ASP A 73 14.11 -4.51 -2.22
C ASP A 73 13.44 -5.24 -3.40
N SER A 74 13.59 -4.68 -4.61
CA SER A 74 12.95 -5.21 -5.82
C SER A 74 13.37 -6.65 -6.14
N GLU A 75 14.64 -7.00 -5.94
CA GLU A 75 15.16 -8.35 -6.23
C GLU A 75 14.57 -9.38 -5.26
N LYS A 76 14.56 -9.05 -3.96
CA LYS A 76 13.96 -9.91 -2.93
C LYS A 76 12.46 -10.09 -3.15
N TYR A 77 11.75 -9.03 -3.52
CA TYR A 77 10.31 -9.10 -3.74
C TYR A 77 9.95 -9.93 -4.99
N SER A 78 10.70 -9.77 -6.09
CA SER A 78 10.52 -10.61 -7.30
C SER A 78 10.68 -12.09 -6.97
N LYS A 79 11.74 -12.43 -6.24
CA LYS A 79 12.00 -13.81 -5.81
C LYS A 79 10.90 -14.34 -4.88
N PHE A 80 10.42 -13.51 -3.95
CA PHE A 80 9.31 -13.87 -3.07
C PHE A 80 8.05 -14.23 -3.87
N CYS A 81 7.68 -13.44 -4.89
CA CYS A 81 6.54 -13.73 -5.76
C CYS A 81 6.74 -15.03 -6.56
N GLU A 82 7.91 -15.24 -7.16
CA GLU A 82 8.21 -16.49 -7.88
C GLU A 82 8.09 -17.73 -6.98
N GLU A 83 8.60 -17.64 -5.75
CA GLU A 83 8.50 -18.71 -4.77
C GLU A 83 7.05 -18.95 -4.32
N ASP A 84 6.25 -17.90 -4.15
CA ASP A 84 4.84 -18.01 -3.76
C ASP A 84 3.99 -18.64 -4.87
N ASP A 85 4.16 -18.18 -6.11
CA ASP A 85 3.48 -18.73 -7.29
C ASP A 85 3.82 -20.21 -7.51
N SER A 86 5.07 -20.62 -7.21
CA SER A 86 5.51 -22.02 -7.38
C SER A 86 4.90 -23.02 -6.38
N LYS A 87 4.25 -22.54 -5.31
CA LYS A 87 3.60 -23.39 -4.28
C LYS A 87 2.18 -23.81 -4.66
N HIS A 88 1.68 -23.34 -5.80
CA HIS A 88 0.33 -23.59 -6.32
C HIS A 88 0.37 -24.10 -7.76
#